data_AF-A0AAN9A135-F1
#
_entry.id   AF-A0AAN9A135-F1
#
_cell.length_a   1.000
_cell.length_b   1.000
_cell.length_c   1.000
_cell.angle_alpha   90.00
_cell.angle_beta   90.00
_cell.angle_gamma   90.00
#
_symmetry.space_group_name_H-M   'P 1'
#
loop_
_entity.id
_entity.type
_entity.pdbx_description
1 polymer ?
#
loop_
_entity_poly.entity_id
_entity_poly.type
_entity_poly.pdbx_seq_one_letter_code
_entity_poly.pdbx_strand_id
1 'polypeptide(L)'
;MVNIEKLEKSQVSARGWVTRASKILKAMLDEPKSDLSCSELGDALDEFDKRMSTLDDVQSSYELDIDDPEKLDKEIDLAFHLRYEARQWRVKAAQPMAEMVKEEQSN
;
A
#
# COMPACT_ATOMS: atom_id res chain seq x y z
N MET A 1 -8.24 27.71 -0.57
CA MET A 1 -9.11 26.67 0.00
C MET A 1 -9.02 25.47 -0.91
N VAL A 2 -8.43 24.37 -0.45
CA VAL A 2 -8.51 23.10 -1.18
C VAL A 2 -9.97 22.65 -1.15
N ASN A 3 -10.47 22.07 -2.23
CA ASN A 3 -11.83 21.56 -2.26
C ASN A 3 -11.85 20.21 -1.54
N ILE A 4 -12.44 20.16 -0.34
CA ILE A 4 -12.51 18.95 0.49
C ILE A 4 -13.14 17.76 -0.24
N GLU A 5 -14.14 17.98 -1.11
CA GLU A 5 -14.74 16.91 -1.91
C GLU A 5 -13.76 16.31 -2.91
N LYS A 6 -12.82 17.13 -3.41
CA LYS A 6 -11.75 16.66 -4.28
C LYS A 6 -10.76 15.81 -3.49
N LEU A 7 -10.41 16.21 -2.27
CA LEU A 7 -9.55 15.44 -1.38
C LEU A 7 -10.19 14.12 -0.98
N GLU A 8 -11.48 14.10 -0.66
CA GLU A 8 -12.23 12.89 -0.35
C GLU A 8 -12.21 11.90 -1.53
N LYS A 9 -12.47 12.38 -2.76
CA LYS A 9 -12.37 11.54 -3.98
C LYS A 9 -10.95 11.01 -4.21
N SER A 10 -9.95 11.85 -4.00
CA SER A 10 -8.54 11.46 -4.09
C SER A 10 -8.18 10.41 -3.04
N GLN A 11 -8.66 10.56 -1.81
CA GLN A 11 -8.45 9.65 -0.70
C GLN A 11 -9.07 8.28 -0.99
N VAL A 12 -10.33 8.24 -1.42
CA VAL A 12 -11.00 7.00 -1.84
C VAL A 12 -10.26 6.31 -2.98
N SER A 13 -9.75 7.07 -3.95
CA SER A 13 -8.97 6.53 -5.06
C SER A 13 -7.63 5.94 -4.59
N ALA A 14 -6.91 6.64 -3.70
CA ALA A 14 -5.65 6.17 -3.15
C ALA A 14 -5.82 4.89 -2.32
N ARG A 15 -6.89 4.81 -1.50
CA ARG A 15 -7.30 3.59 -0.78
C ARG A 15 -7.52 2.43 -1.74
N GLY A 16 -8.21 2.69 -2.86
CA GLY A 16 -8.42 1.72 -3.93
C GLY A 16 -7.12 1.22 -4.58
N TRP A 17 -6.15 2.11 -4.83
CA TRP A 17 -4.86 1.74 -5.40
C TRP A 17 -4.02 0.89 -4.45
N VAL A 18 -3.93 1.27 -3.17
CA VAL A 18 -3.24 0.46 -2.14
C VAL A 18 -3.87 -0.93 -2.02
N THR A 19 -5.20 -1.01 -2.02
CA THR A 19 -5.91 -2.29 -1.98
C THR A 19 -5.55 -3.17 -3.18
N ARG A 20 -5.47 -2.60 -4.38
CA ARG A 20 -5.09 -3.35 -5.59
C ARG A 20 -3.63 -3.81 -5.54
N ALA A 21 -2.70 -2.93 -5.19
CA ALA A 21 -1.28 -3.28 -5.04
C ALA A 21 -1.08 -4.38 -4.00
N SER A 22 -1.78 -4.27 -2.86
CA SER A 22 -1.78 -5.30 -1.81
C SER A 22 -2.30 -6.66 -2.32
N LYS A 23 -3.35 -6.67 -3.14
CA LYS A 23 -3.90 -7.91 -3.72
C LYS A 23 -2.97 -8.53 -4.74
N ILE A 24 -2.23 -7.73 -5.51
CA ILE A 24 -1.21 -8.22 -6.43
C ILE A 24 -0.10 -8.93 -5.64
N LEU A 25 0.45 -8.28 -4.60
CA LEU A 25 1.45 -8.90 -3.72
C LEU A 25 0.94 -10.21 -3.12
N LYS A 26 -0.32 -10.22 -2.65
CA LYS A 26 -0.93 -11.45 -2.15
C LYS A 26 -0.97 -12.54 -3.23
N ALA A 27 -1.45 -12.22 -4.43
CA ALA A 27 -1.55 -13.20 -5.51
C ALA A 27 -0.20 -13.80 -5.88
N MET A 28 0.84 -12.98 -5.99
CA MET A 28 2.20 -13.44 -6.27
C MET A 28 2.75 -14.34 -5.15
N LEU A 29 2.41 -14.05 -3.89
CA LEU A 29 2.82 -14.89 -2.75
C LEU A 29 2.03 -16.19 -2.62
N ASP A 30 0.85 -16.26 -3.23
CA ASP A 30 0.04 -17.48 -3.28
C ASP A 30 0.50 -18.41 -4.44
N GLU A 31 1.35 -17.93 -5.36
CA GLU A 31 1.95 -18.73 -6.43
C GLU A 31 3.11 -19.62 -5.93
N PRO A 32 3.41 -20.74 -6.60
CA PRO A 32 4.59 -21.56 -6.29
C PRO A 32 5.87 -20.73 -6.36
N LYS A 33 6.78 -20.91 -5.39
CA LYS A 33 8.06 -20.17 -5.35
C LYS A 33 8.88 -20.28 -6.64
N SER A 34 8.74 -21.37 -7.41
CA SER A 34 9.44 -21.57 -8.69
C SER A 34 9.02 -20.61 -9.79
N ASP A 35 7.81 -20.05 -9.68
CA ASP A 35 7.19 -19.22 -10.70
C ASP A 35 7.31 -17.72 -10.34
N LEU A 36 7.77 -17.43 -9.12
CA LEU A 36 7.92 -16.08 -8.60
C LEU A 36 9.22 -15.43 -9.13
N SER A 37 9.06 -14.46 -10.02
CA SER A 37 10.17 -13.68 -10.57
C SER A 37 10.67 -12.62 -9.58
N CYS A 38 11.99 -12.58 -9.35
CA CYS A 38 12.66 -11.56 -8.52
C CYS A 38 12.34 -10.14 -9.02
N SER A 39 12.43 -9.91 -10.33
CA SER A 39 12.14 -8.61 -10.94
C SER A 39 10.67 -8.20 -10.75
N GLU A 40 9.73 -9.11 -11.00
CA GLU A 40 8.30 -8.79 -10.91
C GLU A 40 7.87 -8.57 -9.46
N LEU A 41 8.44 -9.33 -8.52
CA LEU A 41 8.21 -9.11 -7.09
C LEU A 41 8.79 -7.78 -6.62
N GLY A 42 9.98 -7.41 -7.10
CA GLY A 42 10.59 -6.10 -6.88
C GLY A 42 9.71 -4.96 -7.37
N ASP A 43 9.25 -5.02 -8.62
CA ASP A 43 8.36 -4.02 -9.21
C ASP A 43 7.03 -3.90 -8.45
N ALA A 44 6.46 -5.02 -8.01
CA ALA A 44 5.23 -5.05 -7.23
C ALA A 44 5.40 -4.43 -5.83
N LEU A 45 6.55 -4.64 -5.18
CA LEU A 45 6.90 -4.02 -3.90
C LEU A 45 7.08 -2.51 -4.05
N ASP A 46 7.80 -2.05 -5.08
CA ASP A 46 8.02 -0.63 -5.35
C ASP A 46 6.72 0.10 -5.66
N GLU A 47 5.87 -0.50 -6.49
CA GLU A 47 4.54 0.05 -6.79
C GLU A 47 3.67 0.11 -5.52
N PHE A 48 3.70 -0.92 -4.67
CA PHE A 48 2.99 -0.89 -3.38
C PHE A 48 3.47 0.26 -2.49
N ASP A 49 4.78 0.41 -2.31
CA ASP A 49 5.38 1.44 -1.45
C ASP A 49 5.05 2.84 -1.98
N LYS A 50 5.07 3.03 -3.31
CA LYS A 50 4.64 4.27 -3.97
C LYS A 50 3.16 4.59 -3.73
N ARG A 51 2.27 3.59 -3.84
CA ARG A 51 0.83 3.80 -3.57
C ARG A 51 0.55 4.08 -2.11
N MET A 52 1.29 3.45 -1.20
CA MET A 52 1.19 3.72 0.23
C MET A 52 1.60 5.16 0.55
N SER A 53 2.74 5.62 0.01
CA SER A 53 3.17 7.03 0.16
C SER A 53 2.11 8.01 -0.36
N THR A 54 1.54 7.72 -1.54
CA THR A 54 0.48 8.57 -2.13
C THR A 54 -0.76 8.62 -1.22
N LEU A 55 -1.15 7.48 -0.63
CA LEU A 55 -2.26 7.44 0.31
C LEU A 55 -1.95 8.26 1.56
N ASP A 56 -0.74 8.17 2.12
CA ASP A 56 -0.35 8.90 3.32
C ASP A 56 -0.39 10.42 3.10
N ASP A 57 0.09 10.90 1.95
CA ASP A 57 0.05 12.32 1.59
C ASP A 57 -1.40 12.85 1.45
N VAL A 58 -2.25 12.09 0.73
CA VAL A 58 -3.64 12.48 0.48
C VAL A 58 -4.48 12.38 1.75
N GLN A 59 -4.28 11.33 2.56
CA GLN A 59 -4.96 11.14 3.84
C GLN A 59 -4.63 12.29 4.79
N SER A 60 -3.34 12.63 4.94
CA SER A 60 -2.92 13.75 5.80
C SER A 60 -3.54 15.08 5.34
N SER A 61 -3.58 15.31 4.03
CA SER A 61 -4.21 16.52 3.47
C SER A 61 -5.71 16.56 3.73
N TYR A 62 -6.40 15.42 3.64
CA TYR A 62 -7.84 15.33 3.91
C TYR A 62 -8.18 15.50 5.39
N GLU A 63 -7.40 14.88 6.28
CA GLU A 63 -7.57 14.98 7.74
C GLU A 63 -7.41 16.43 8.25
N LEU A 64 -6.48 17.20 7.68
CA LEU A 64 -6.28 18.61 8.03
C LEU A 64 -7.47 19.50 7.66
N ASP A 65 -8.27 19.10 6.67
CA ASP A 65 -9.43 19.85 6.19
C ASP A 65 -10.76 19.34 6.80
N ILE A 66 -10.74 18.30 7.66
CA ILE A 66 -11.94 17.83 8.37
C ILE A 66 -12.17 18.66 9.64
N ASP A 67 -13.24 19.45 9.63
CA ASP A 67 -13.65 20.26 10.79
C ASP A 67 -14.44 19.48 11.85
N ASP A 68 -15.06 18.35 11.47
CA ASP A 68 -15.87 17.50 12.37
C ASP A 68 -14.99 16.48 13.11
N PRO A 69 -14.81 16.59 14.44
CA PRO A 69 -13.94 15.70 15.21
C PRO A 69 -14.37 14.23 15.15
N GLU A 70 -15.68 13.94 15.13
CA GLU A 70 -16.15 12.55 15.06
C GLU A 70 -15.89 11.93 13.69
N LYS A 71 -15.94 12.75 12.63
CA LYS A 71 -15.57 12.33 11.28
C LYS A 71 -14.06 12.10 11.20
N LEU A 72 -13.26 12.99 11.78
CA LEU A 72 -11.80 12.87 11.81
C LEU A 72 -11.36 11.58 12.50
N ASP A 73 -11.89 11.28 13.68
CA ASP A 73 -11.58 10.06 14.43
C ASP A 73 -11.88 8.80 13.59
N LYS A 74 -13.06 8.74 12.96
CA LYS A 74 -13.44 7.63 12.07
C LYS A 74 -12.49 7.47 10.89
N GLU A 75 -12.06 8.57 10.29
CA GLU A 75 -11.17 8.54 9.13
C GLU A 75 -9.74 8.10 9.49
N ILE A 76 -9.26 8.50 10.68
CA ILE A 76 -7.97 8.05 11.23
C ILE A 76 -7.99 6.54 11.48
N ASP A 77 -9.04 6.02 12.13
CA ASP A 77 -9.21 4.59 12.41
C ASP A 77 -9.27 3.77 11.11
N LEU A 78 -10.05 4.24 10.14
CA LEU A 78 -10.17 3.58 8.84
C LEU A 78 -8.84 3.57 8.08
N ALA A 79 -8.10 4.67 8.11
CA ALA A 79 -6.77 4.74 7.50
C ALA A 79 -5.77 3.79 8.19
N PHE A 80 -5.81 3.71 9.52
CA PHE A 80 -4.99 2.76 10.28
C PHE A 80 -5.27 1.31 9.89
N HIS A 81 -6.53 0.89 9.89
CA HIS A 81 -6.91 -0.48 9.53
C HIS A 81 -6.47 -0.84 8.11
N LEU A 82 -6.72 0.04 7.13
CA LEU A 82 -6.32 -0.20 5.75
C LEU A 82 -4.80 -0.33 5.60
N ARG A 83 -4.03 0.58 6.23
CA ARG A 83 -2.55 0.51 6.23
C ARG A 83 -2.08 -0.81 6.84
N TYR A 84 -2.65 -1.18 7.98
CA TYR A 84 -2.27 -2.38 8.70
C TYR A 84 -2.49 -3.64 7.86
N GLU A 85 -3.68 -3.80 7.29
CA GLU A 85 -4.03 -4.95 6.45
C GLU A 85 -3.18 -5.02 5.19
N ALA A 86 -3.00 -3.89 4.49
CA ALA A 86 -2.23 -3.83 3.26
C ALA A 86 -0.74 -4.17 3.50
N ARG A 87 -0.15 -3.65 4.59
CA ARG A 87 1.28 -3.87 4.91
C ARG A 87 1.62 -5.32 5.23
N GLN A 88 0.66 -6.16 5.65
CA GLN A 88 0.92 -7.58 5.93
C GLN A 88 1.55 -8.29 4.73
N TRP A 89 1.06 -7.99 3.52
CA TRP A 89 1.54 -8.65 2.30
C TRP A 89 2.90 -8.15 1.86
N ARG A 90 3.15 -6.85 2.02
CA ARG A 90 4.49 -6.28 1.83
C ARG A 90 5.52 -6.94 2.75
N VAL A 91 5.22 -7.04 4.05
CA VAL A 91 6.13 -7.68 5.02
C VAL A 91 6.41 -9.14 4.64
N LYS A 92 5.37 -9.89 4.24
CA LYS A 92 5.54 -11.27 3.78
C LYS A 92 6.37 -11.37 2.49
N ALA A 93 6.25 -10.41 1.57
CA ALA A 93 7.01 -10.38 0.33
C ALA A 93 8.48 -9.97 0.51
N ALA A 94 8.81 -9.23 1.57
CA ALA A 94 10.19 -8.82 1.83
C ALA A 94 11.15 -9.99 2.06
N GLN A 95 10.69 -11.09 2.69
CA GLN A 95 11.53 -12.26 2.93
C GLN A 95 11.94 -13.00 1.65
N PRO A 96 11.01 -13.48 0.79
CA PRO A 96 11.39 -14.16 -0.45
C PRO A 96 12.20 -13.24 -1.38
N MET A 97 11.89 -11.93 -1.40
CA MET A 97 12.70 -10.96 -2.15
C MET A 97 14.16 -10.93 -1.68
N ALA A 98 14.38 -10.90 -0.35
CA ALA A 98 15.73 -10.92 0.20
C ALA A 98 16.46 -12.26 -0.03
N GLU A 99 15.74 -13.38 -0.10
CA GLU A 99 16.29 -14.69 -0.48
C GLU A 99 16.74 -14.68 -1.95
N MET A 100 15.87 -14.24 -2.86
CA MET A 100 16.15 -14.17 -4.30
C MET A 100 17.34 -13.26 -4.64
N VAL A 101 17.41 -12.07 -4.04
CA VAL A 101 18.53 -11.14 -4.26
C VAL A 101 19.87 -11.73 -3.81
N LYS A 102 19.88 -12.52 -2.73
CA LYS A 102 21.11 -13.20 -2.27
C LYS A 102 21.55 -14.31 -3.22
N GLU A 103 20.60 -15.06 -3.77
CA GLU A 103 20.87 -16.12 -4.75
C GLU A 103 21.42 -15.55 -6.07
N GLU A 104 20.87 -14.43 -6.54
CA GLU A 104 21.37 -13.72 -7.73
C GLU A 104 22.79 -13.15 -7.53
N GLN A 105 23.14 -12.70 -6.33
CA GLN A 105 24.48 -12.18 -6.01
C GLN A 105 25.53 -13.27 -5.78
N SER A 106 25.10 -14.52 -5.54
CA SER A 106 25.99 -15.66 -5.27
C SER A 106 26.32 -16.47 -6.52
N ASN A 107 25.69 -16.15 -7.66
CA ASN A 107 25.91 -16.75 -8.98
C ASN A 107 26.66 -15.78 -9.91
#